data_AF-A0AAQ3MUY3-F1
#
_entry.id   AF-A0AAQ3MUY3-F1
#
_cell.length_a   1.000
_cell.length_b   1.000
_cell.length_c   1.000
_cell.angle_alpha   90.00
_cell.angle_beta   90.00
_cell.angle_gamma   90.00
#
_symmetry.space_group_name_H-M   'P 1'
#
loop_
_entity.id
_entity.type
_entity.pdbx_description
1 polymer ?
#
loop_
_entity_poly.entity_id
_entity_poly.type
_entity_poly.pdbx_seq_one_letter_code
_entity_poly.pdbx_strand_id
1 'polypeptide(L)'
;MAMCADIGEEDFKSEKVLSDELNCDVDDIVNIELNVCDTQPSCLGGGNSEFIFSGRLDNLASSYCALRALIDSCESPGNLASEHAIRMVALFDNEEVGSGSIQGAGAPTMFQAMRRIVGDLANNYVSEGSFERTIRQSFLGI
;
A
#
# COMPACT_ATOMS: atom_id res chain seq x y z
N MET A 1 -5.84 1.26 -21.20
CA MET A 1 -6.56 0.44 -22.20
C MET A 1 -6.45 -1.00 -21.72
N ALA A 2 -7.46 -1.50 -21.00
CA ALA A 2 -7.51 -2.90 -20.61
C ALA A 2 -7.65 -3.71 -21.90
N MET A 3 -6.57 -4.40 -22.28
CA MET A 3 -6.60 -5.31 -23.39
C MET A 3 -7.28 -6.58 -22.86
N CYS A 4 -8.56 -6.77 -23.16
CA CYS A 4 -9.19 -8.07 -23.07
C CYS A 4 -8.42 -8.99 -24.02
N ALA A 5 -7.60 -9.88 -23.46
CA ALA A 5 -7.10 -11.02 -24.23
C ALA A 5 -8.27 -12.00 -24.36
N ASP A 6 -8.80 -12.14 -25.57
CA ASP A 6 -9.56 -13.33 -25.95
C ASP A 6 -8.61 -14.53 -25.88
N ILE A 7 -8.74 -15.32 -24.82
CA ILE A 7 -8.02 -16.58 -24.65
C ILE A 7 -8.94 -17.68 -25.19
N GLY A 8 -8.55 -18.30 -26.31
CA GLY A 8 -9.30 -19.34 -26.99
C GLY A 8 -9.52 -20.59 -26.12
N GLU A 9 -10.57 -21.34 -26.45
CA GLU A 9 -11.10 -22.54 -25.77
C GLU A 9 -10.15 -23.77 -25.75
N GLU A 10 -8.94 -23.64 -25.22
CA GLU A 10 -8.18 -24.79 -24.69
C GLU A 10 -7.88 -24.51 -23.20
N ASP A 11 -8.60 -25.22 -22.32
CA ASP A 11 -8.59 -25.19 -20.84
C ASP A 11 -7.27 -24.72 -20.19
N PHE A 12 -7.07 -23.41 -20.03
CA PHE A 12 -6.05 -22.86 -19.13
C PHE A 12 -6.54 -23.05 -17.69
N LYS A 13 -6.26 -24.21 -17.09
CA LYS A 13 -6.60 -24.49 -15.68
C LYS A 13 -5.63 -23.74 -14.77
N SER A 14 -5.93 -22.48 -14.50
CA SER A 14 -5.19 -21.63 -13.57
C SER A 14 -4.95 -22.32 -12.23
N GLU A 15 -5.89 -23.14 -11.75
CA GLU A 15 -5.72 -23.89 -10.49
C GLU A 15 -4.59 -24.92 -10.57
N LYS A 16 -4.34 -25.53 -11.73
CA LYS A 16 -3.26 -26.52 -11.86
C LYS A 16 -1.89 -25.84 -11.82
N VAL A 17 -1.75 -24.73 -12.54
CA VAL A 17 -0.53 -23.91 -12.51
C VAL A 17 -0.24 -23.41 -11.09
N LEU A 18 -1.26 -22.93 -10.39
CA LEU A 18 -1.13 -22.49 -9.00
C LEU A 18 -0.80 -23.64 -8.04
N SER A 19 -1.44 -24.80 -8.20
CA SER A 19 -1.18 -26.00 -7.40
C SER A 19 0.26 -26.46 -7.53
N ASP A 20 0.82 -26.44 -8.75
CA ASP A 20 2.21 -26.80 -8.99
C ASP A 20 3.19 -25.78 -8.37
N GLU A 21 2.90 -24.47 -8.47
CA GLU A 21 3.73 -23.40 -7.88
C GLU A 21 3.66 -23.38 -6.34
N LEU A 22 2.47 -23.58 -5.77
CA LEU A 22 2.24 -23.60 -4.32
C LEU A 22 2.59 -24.95 -3.68
N ASN A 23 2.85 -25.98 -4.51
CA ASN A 23 3.12 -27.35 -4.09
C ASN A 23 2.02 -27.92 -3.15
N CYS A 24 0.76 -27.75 -3.56
CA CYS A 24 -0.43 -28.29 -2.89
C CYS A 24 -1.32 -29.03 -3.88
N ASP A 25 -2.33 -29.76 -3.39
CA ASP A 25 -3.32 -30.37 -4.28
C ASP A 25 -4.27 -29.28 -4.82
N VAL A 26 -4.84 -29.50 -6.00
CA VAL A 26 -5.82 -28.56 -6.61
C VAL A 26 -7.03 -28.37 -5.69
N ASP A 27 -7.43 -29.42 -4.99
CA ASP A 27 -8.55 -29.41 -4.05
C ASP A 27 -8.28 -28.59 -2.78
N ASP A 28 -7.01 -28.21 -2.51
CA ASP A 28 -6.65 -27.33 -1.40
C ASP A 28 -6.90 -25.84 -1.71
N ILE A 29 -7.09 -25.49 -2.98
CA ILE A 29 -7.28 -24.10 -3.41
C ILE A 29 -8.77 -23.72 -3.28
N VAL A 30 -9.08 -22.94 -2.25
CA VAL A 30 -10.47 -22.57 -1.91
C VAL A 30 -10.98 -21.40 -2.76
N ASN A 31 -10.15 -20.39 -3.01
CA ASN A 31 -10.52 -19.20 -3.78
C ASN A 31 -9.26 -18.53 -4.34
N ILE A 32 -9.42 -17.78 -5.43
CA ILE A 32 -8.34 -17.15 -6.18
C ILE A 32 -8.72 -15.71 -6.54
N GLU A 33 -7.82 -14.76 -6.30
CA GLU A 33 -7.86 -13.40 -6.83
C GLU A 33 -6.50 -13.11 -7.49
N LEU A 34 -6.48 -12.96 -8.82
CA LEU A 34 -5.25 -12.77 -9.59
C LEU A 34 -5.34 -11.51 -10.44
N ASN A 35 -4.20 -10.84 -10.56
CA ASN A 35 -4.00 -9.74 -11.49
C ASN A 35 -3.00 -10.15 -12.57
N VAL A 36 -3.35 -9.96 -13.83
CA VAL A 36 -2.40 -10.11 -14.93
C VAL A 36 -1.48 -8.90 -14.95
N CYS A 37 -0.18 -9.14 -15.06
CA CYS A 37 0.81 -8.07 -15.13
C CYS A 37 1.85 -8.35 -16.21
N ASP A 38 2.46 -7.28 -16.72
CA ASP A 38 3.57 -7.37 -17.65
C ASP A 38 4.75 -8.09 -16.99
N THR A 39 5.30 -9.07 -17.71
CA THR A 39 6.46 -9.87 -17.29
C THR A 39 7.79 -9.20 -17.64
N GLN A 40 7.78 -8.12 -18.44
CA GLN A 40 8.98 -7.37 -18.77
C GLN A 40 9.63 -6.79 -17.50
N PRO A 41 10.91 -7.08 -17.22
CA PRO A 41 11.60 -6.51 -16.07
C PRO A 41 11.76 -4.99 -16.19
N SER A 42 11.71 -4.31 -15.05
CA SER A 42 12.02 -2.88 -14.96
C SER A 42 13.47 -2.61 -15.36
N CYS A 43 13.74 -1.48 -16.03
CA CYS A 43 15.08 -1.10 -16.44
C CYS A 43 15.28 0.43 -16.44
N LEU A 44 16.54 0.85 -16.54
CA LEU A 44 16.88 2.25 -16.83
C LEU A 44 16.87 2.50 -18.34
N GLY A 45 16.48 3.71 -18.74
CA GLY A 45 16.46 4.13 -20.13
C GLY A 45 16.75 5.61 -20.30
N GLY A 46 16.73 6.08 -21.55
CA GLY A 46 17.22 7.42 -21.91
C GLY A 46 18.68 7.40 -22.33
N GLY A 47 19.13 8.49 -22.97
CA GLY A 47 20.49 8.56 -23.54
C GLY A 47 21.60 8.49 -22.49
N ASN A 48 21.29 8.89 -21.26
CA ASN A 48 22.17 8.86 -20.09
C ASN A 48 21.61 8.00 -18.95
N SER A 49 20.69 7.06 -19.25
CA SER A 49 20.00 6.25 -18.22
C SER A 49 19.23 7.09 -17.18
N GLU A 50 18.69 8.24 -17.58
CA GLU A 50 17.98 9.18 -16.70
C GLU A 50 16.52 8.80 -16.39
N PHE A 51 15.94 7.80 -17.07
CA PHE A 51 14.56 7.38 -16.88
C PHE A 51 14.45 5.99 -16.28
N ILE A 52 13.36 5.75 -15.57
CA ILE A 52 12.97 4.42 -15.07
C ILE A 52 11.80 3.93 -15.93
N PHE A 53 11.96 2.77 -16.57
CA PHE A 53 10.89 2.07 -17.26
C PHE A 53 10.45 0.90 -16.40
N SER A 54 9.19 0.95 -15.95
CA SER A 54 8.59 -0.11 -15.16
C SER A 54 7.08 -0.07 -15.33
N GLY A 55 6.45 -1.25 -15.29
CA GLY A 55 5.00 -1.32 -15.07
C GLY A 55 4.63 -0.81 -13.68
N ARG A 56 3.36 -0.40 -13.53
CA ARG A 56 2.71 -0.08 -12.23
C ARG A 56 3.36 1.06 -11.44
N LEU A 57 4.05 1.99 -12.10
CA LEU A 57 4.65 3.15 -11.42
C LEU A 57 3.60 3.99 -10.69
N ASP A 58 2.43 4.16 -11.30
CA ASP A 58 1.27 4.76 -10.66
C ASP A 58 0.54 3.72 -9.78
N ASN A 59 0.49 3.84 -8.46
CA ASN A 59 1.19 4.79 -7.58
C ASN A 59 2.29 4.10 -6.72
N LEU A 60 2.81 2.95 -7.16
CA LEU A 60 3.82 2.20 -6.41
C LEU A 60 5.13 2.98 -6.24
N ALA A 61 5.48 3.86 -7.18
CA ALA A 61 6.70 4.66 -7.08
C ALA A 61 6.67 5.61 -5.88
N SER A 62 5.58 6.37 -5.71
CA SER A 62 5.45 7.27 -4.55
C SER A 62 5.26 6.49 -3.25
N SER A 63 4.51 5.38 -3.29
CA SER A 63 4.29 4.50 -2.13
C SER A 63 5.61 3.94 -1.59
N TYR A 64 6.49 3.50 -2.50
CA TYR A 64 7.84 3.06 -2.16
C TYR A 64 8.66 4.20 -1.56
N CYS A 65 8.67 5.38 -2.19
CA CYS A 65 9.41 6.54 -1.69
C CYS A 65 8.92 6.97 -0.29
N ALA A 66 7.61 7.00 -0.05
CA ALA A 66 7.02 7.36 1.24
C ALA A 66 7.41 6.36 2.34
N LEU A 67 7.29 5.06 2.06
CA LEU A 67 7.70 4.02 3.01
C LEU A 67 9.20 4.06 3.28
N ARG A 68 10.02 4.22 2.25
CA ARG A 68 11.48 4.33 2.38
C ARG A 68 11.87 5.55 3.22
N ALA A 69 11.25 6.71 2.94
CA ALA A 69 11.48 7.92 3.71
C ALA A 69 11.10 7.74 5.19
N LEU A 70 10.00 7.05 5.49
CA LEU A 70 9.61 6.75 6.88
C LEU A 70 10.68 5.89 7.57
N ILE A 71 11.15 4.82 6.92
CA ILE A 71 12.19 3.93 7.45
C ILE A 71 13.50 4.71 7.70
N ASP A 72 13.97 5.45 6.69
CA ASP A 72 15.21 6.21 6.78
C ASP A 72 15.14 7.30 7.86
N SER A 73 13.95 7.91 8.04
CA SER A 73 13.74 8.89 9.11
C SER A 73 13.90 8.30 10.52
N CYS A 74 13.79 6.97 10.66
CA CYS A 74 13.83 6.23 11.92
C CYS A 74 15.08 5.38 12.10
N GLU A 75 16.10 5.52 11.23
CA GLU A 75 17.27 4.62 11.20
C GLU A 75 18.05 4.56 12.53
N SER A 76 18.20 5.69 13.23
CA SER A 76 18.88 5.74 14.52
C SER A 76 17.90 5.89 15.69
N PRO A 77 18.12 5.21 16.84
CA PRO A 77 17.23 5.28 18.00
C PRO A 77 16.97 6.70 18.54
N GLY A 78 17.89 7.63 18.30
CA GLY A 78 17.76 9.04 18.71
C GLY A 78 16.85 9.88 17.81
N ASN A 79 16.50 9.42 16.60
CA ASN A 79 15.79 10.22 15.60
C ASN A 79 14.36 10.60 16.03
N LEU A 80 13.79 9.85 16.97
CA LEU A 80 12.46 10.09 17.52
C LEU A 80 12.50 10.69 18.93
N ALA A 81 13.67 10.78 19.58
CA ALA A 81 13.78 11.20 20.98
C ALA A 81 13.34 12.66 21.20
N SER A 82 13.52 13.52 20.20
CA SER A 82 13.06 14.92 20.19
C SER A 82 11.88 15.16 19.26
N GLU A 83 11.25 14.10 18.74
CA GLU A 83 10.11 14.20 17.86
C GLU A 83 8.84 14.47 18.68
N HIS A 84 8.06 15.47 18.26
CA HIS A 84 6.83 15.87 18.92
C HIS A 84 5.58 15.45 18.14
N ALA A 85 5.75 15.01 16.89
CA ALA A 85 4.69 14.52 16.01
C ALA A 85 4.77 13.00 15.80
N ILE A 86 3.68 12.42 15.29
CA ILE A 86 3.68 11.02 14.84
C ILE A 86 3.92 11.01 13.34
N ARG A 87 4.99 10.33 12.91
CA ARG A 87 5.26 10.07 11.50
C ARG A 87 4.46 8.86 11.06
N MET A 88 3.68 8.99 9.99
CA MET A 88 2.77 7.95 9.51
C MET A 88 2.76 7.94 7.98
N VAL A 89 2.71 6.73 7.41
CA VAL A 89 2.41 6.50 6.00
C VAL A 89 1.17 5.61 5.96
N ALA A 90 0.17 5.99 5.17
CA ALA A 90 -1.03 5.19 4.93
C ALA A 90 -1.08 4.84 3.44
N LEU A 91 -1.03 3.55 3.14
CA LEU A 91 -1.11 3.01 1.77
C LEU A 91 -2.47 2.34 1.60
N PHE A 92 -3.26 2.82 0.63
CA PHE A 92 -4.61 2.35 0.38
C PHE A 92 -4.70 1.62 -0.95
N ASP A 93 -5.69 0.74 -1.06
CA ASP A 93 -6.02 0.05 -2.31
C ASP A 93 -7.15 0.78 -3.06
N ASN A 94 -7.44 0.37 -4.29
CA ASN A 94 -8.62 0.76 -5.05
C ASN A 94 -8.74 2.27 -5.33
N GLU A 95 -7.64 2.99 -5.33
CA GLU A 95 -7.59 4.42 -5.68
C GLU A 95 -8.13 4.65 -7.11
N GLU A 96 -7.67 3.83 -8.05
CA GLU A 96 -8.02 3.84 -9.47
C GLU A 96 -9.52 3.63 -9.75
N VAL A 97 -10.26 3.08 -8.78
CA VAL A 97 -11.72 2.85 -8.87
C VAL A 97 -12.51 3.75 -7.91
N GLY A 98 -11.88 4.79 -7.37
CA GLY A 98 -12.52 5.85 -6.60
C GLY A 98 -12.45 5.69 -5.08
N SER A 99 -11.63 4.78 -4.55
CA SER A 99 -11.33 4.63 -3.11
C SER A 99 -12.51 4.28 -2.19
N GLY A 100 -13.69 3.96 -2.73
CA GLY A 100 -14.92 3.72 -1.97
C GLY A 100 -15.04 2.34 -1.31
N SER A 101 -13.98 1.53 -1.33
CA SER A 101 -13.93 0.22 -0.69
C SER A 101 -13.53 0.33 0.79
N ILE A 102 -13.54 -0.80 1.50
CA ILE A 102 -13.06 -0.88 2.90
C ILE A 102 -11.53 -0.75 3.00
N GLN A 103 -10.80 -1.07 1.94
CA GLN A 103 -9.35 -0.92 1.84
C GLN A 103 -8.93 0.42 1.21
N GLY A 104 -9.87 1.16 0.62
CA GLY A 104 -9.61 2.43 -0.04
C GLY A 104 -9.49 3.62 0.91
N ALA A 105 -9.01 4.74 0.37
CA ALA A 105 -8.84 5.97 1.14
C ALA A 105 -10.15 6.58 1.66
N GLY A 106 -11.31 6.18 1.10
CA GLY A 106 -12.63 6.54 1.61
C GLY A 106 -13.02 5.80 2.89
N ALA A 107 -12.29 4.75 3.27
CA ALA A 107 -12.54 3.99 4.48
C ALA A 107 -12.16 4.78 5.75
N PRO A 108 -12.82 4.52 6.89
CA PRO A 108 -12.50 5.18 8.15
C PRO A 108 -11.18 4.69 8.78
N THR A 109 -10.50 3.73 8.15
CA THR A 109 -9.37 2.97 8.70
C THR A 109 -8.25 3.87 9.24
N MET A 110 -7.83 4.89 8.49
CA MET A 110 -6.78 5.82 8.93
C MET A 110 -7.21 6.61 10.16
N PHE A 111 -8.39 7.22 10.14
CA PHE A 111 -8.90 7.99 11.28
C PHE A 111 -9.14 7.09 12.51
N GLN A 112 -9.58 5.85 12.32
CA GLN A 112 -9.72 4.87 13.41
C GLN A 112 -8.37 4.47 13.99
N ALA A 113 -7.35 4.24 13.16
CA ALA A 113 -5.99 3.98 13.60
C ALA A 113 -5.45 5.16 14.42
N MET A 114 -5.58 6.39 13.91
CA MET A 114 -5.18 7.60 14.63
C MET A 114 -5.91 7.74 15.98
N ARG A 115 -7.23 7.51 16.04
CA ARG A 115 -7.99 7.55 17.31
C ARG A 115 -7.47 6.54 18.33
N ARG A 116 -7.14 5.32 17.90
CA ARG A 116 -6.59 4.27 18.77
C ARG A 116 -5.19 4.64 19.27
N ILE A 117 -4.33 5.15 18.39
CA ILE A 117 -2.97 5.61 18.75
C ILE A 117 -3.04 6.75 19.77
N VAL A 118 -3.90 7.76 19.53
CA VAL A 118 -4.10 8.87 20.47
C VAL A 118 -4.61 8.36 21.82
N GLY A 119 -5.56 7.42 21.81
CA GLY A 119 -6.12 6.83 23.03
C GLY A 119 -5.06 6.09 23.87
N ASP A 120 -4.18 5.35 23.21
CA ASP A 120 -3.12 4.57 23.86
C ASP A 120 -2.01 5.46 24.44
N LEU A 121 -1.51 6.41 23.64
CA LEU A 121 -0.44 7.32 24.06
C LEU A 121 -0.87 8.30 25.17
N ALA A 122 -2.16 8.62 25.25
CA ALA A 122 -2.69 9.53 26.26
C ALA A 122 -2.79 8.91 27.67
N ASN A 123 -2.55 7.60 27.87
CA ASN A 123 -2.44 6.94 29.18
C ASN A 123 -3.51 7.38 30.22
N ASN A 124 -4.80 7.38 29.84
CA ASN A 124 -5.95 7.84 30.64
C ASN A 124 -6.12 9.36 30.86
N TYR A 125 -5.24 10.20 30.31
CA TYR A 125 -5.41 11.66 30.24
C TYR A 125 -6.04 12.11 28.91
N VAL A 126 -6.95 11.31 28.36
CA VAL A 126 -7.72 11.71 27.18
C VAL A 126 -8.65 12.85 27.62
N SER A 127 -8.17 14.09 27.46
CA SER A 127 -9.05 15.23 27.61
C SER A 127 -10.00 15.27 26.41
N GLU A 128 -11.18 15.85 26.62
CA GLU A 128 -12.06 16.22 25.51
C GLU A 128 -11.28 17.02 24.46
N GLY A 129 -11.50 16.71 23.18
CA GLY A 129 -10.82 17.38 22.07
C GLY A 129 -9.41 16.88 21.74
N SER A 130 -8.91 15.79 22.36
CA SER A 130 -7.53 15.33 22.12
C SER A 130 -7.29 14.92 20.66
N PHE A 131 -8.21 14.17 20.08
CA PHE A 131 -8.12 13.77 18.67
C PHE A 131 -8.22 14.98 17.73
N GLU A 132 -9.12 15.92 18.02
CA GLU A 132 -9.34 17.14 17.24
C GLU A 132 -8.10 18.04 17.28
N ARG A 133 -7.41 18.12 18.43
CA ARG A 133 -6.13 18.83 18.54
C ARG A 133 -5.03 18.13 17.73
N THR A 134 -4.95 16.80 17.79
CA THR A 134 -4.02 16.03 16.96
C THR A 134 -4.24 16.35 15.48
N ILE A 135 -5.48 16.27 14.98
CA ILE A 135 -5.81 16.58 13.59
C ILE A 135 -5.44 18.02 13.21
N ARG A 136 -5.70 19.00 14.09
CA ARG A 136 -5.31 20.41 13.85
C ARG A 136 -3.80 20.64 13.81
N GLN A 137 -3.02 19.76 14.42
CA GLN A 137 -1.54 19.84 14.43
C GLN A 137 -0.91 18.88 13.42
N SER A 138 -1.71 18.16 12.64
CA SER A 138 -1.25 17.26 11.59
C SER A 138 -1.05 17.98 10.26
N PHE A 139 -0.19 17.41 9.43
CA PHE A 139 -0.07 17.71 8.01
C PHE A 139 -0.23 16.41 7.22
N LEU A 140 -0.91 16.47 6.08
CA LEU A 140 -1.06 15.34 5.15
C LEU A 140 -0.45 15.76 3.81
N GLY A 141 0.64 15.08 3.43
CA GLY A 141 1.21 15.17 2.08
C GLY A 141 0.60 14.10 1.17
N ILE A 142 0.41 14.45 -0.10
CA ILE A 142 0.07 13.52 -1.19
C ILE A 142 1.31 13.32 -2.04
#